data_AF-A0AAD3NI68-F1
#
_entry.id   AF-A0AAD3NI68-F1
#
_cell.length_a   1.000
_cell.length_b   1.000
_cell.length_c   1.000
_cell.angle_alpha   90.00
_cell.angle_beta   90.00
_cell.angle_gamma   90.00
#
_symmetry.space_group_name_H-M   'P 1'
#
loop_
_entity.id
_entity.type
_entity.pdbx_description
1 polymer ?
#
loop_
_entity_poly.entity_id
_entity_poly.type
_entity_poly.pdbx_seq_one_letter_code
_entity_poly.pdbx_strand_id
1 'polypeptide(L)'
;MCADCPTSCEEKDPICQAMNSGGRMASQTEPDAGHRGEGVCQRGCGLLLSGEDLNKGGHCCVDALRTVTDALEERSAALEHEARMARLRWNRREQVLLAQVSTLQNEAQLAALKYQRRLHQYMLHINSIAEQVIGYYKSDLRTTADIQSHISGEATCADGEPQEQVKAPE
;
A
#
# COMPACT_ATOMS: atom_id res chain seq x y z
N MET A 1 -13.72 2.28 -13.24
CA MET A 1 -13.42 1.38 -14.36
C MET A 1 -12.35 0.41 -13.89
N CYS A 2 -12.74 -0.85 -13.68
CA CYS A 2 -11.84 -1.98 -13.40
C CYS A 2 -11.75 -2.81 -14.68
N ALA A 3 -10.52 -3.17 -15.06
CA ALA A 3 -10.11 -4.13 -16.09
C ALA A 3 -8.60 -3.87 -16.32
N ASP A 4 -7.63 -4.78 -16.24
CA ASP A 4 -7.59 -6.22 -16.07
C ASP A 4 -6.19 -6.60 -15.57
N CYS A 5 -6.11 -7.45 -14.55
CA CYS A 5 -4.92 -8.26 -14.30
C CYS A 5 -5.15 -9.64 -14.93
N PRO A 6 -4.31 -10.08 -15.88
CA PRO A 6 -4.09 -11.50 -16.12
C PRO A 6 -2.76 -11.90 -15.49
N THR A 7 -2.86 -12.82 -14.54
CA THR A 7 -1.77 -13.54 -13.90
C THR A 7 -0.87 -14.24 -14.93
N SER A 8 0.43 -13.98 -14.87
CA SER A 8 1.47 -15.00 -15.02
C SER A 8 2.75 -14.52 -14.33
N CYS A 9 2.96 -14.99 -13.10
CA CYS A 9 4.26 -14.92 -12.44
C CYS A 9 5.26 -15.75 -13.25
N GLU A 10 6.07 -15.09 -14.09
CA GLU A 10 7.31 -15.66 -14.62
C GLU A 10 8.47 -15.03 -13.84
N GLU A 11 8.54 -15.39 -12.56
CA GLU A 11 9.72 -15.19 -11.73
C GLU A 11 10.77 -16.21 -12.18
N LYS A 12 11.67 -15.77 -13.07
CA LYS A 12 12.83 -16.56 -13.48
C LYS A 12 13.97 -16.31 -12.49
N ASP A 13 13.81 -16.85 -11.29
CA ASP A 13 14.92 -17.02 -10.36
C ASP A 13 15.90 -18.09 -10.89
N PRO A 14 17.22 -17.86 -10.81
CA PRO A 14 18.22 -18.83 -11.26
C PRO A 14 18.53 -19.87 -10.17
N ILE A 15 17.50 -20.40 -9.51
CA ILE A 15 17.63 -21.37 -8.42
C ILE A 15 16.57 -22.46 -8.59
N CYS A 16 16.56 -23.17 -9.71
CA CYS A 16 15.86 -24.46 -9.88
C CYS A 16 16.21 -25.23 -11.16
N GLN A 17 17.14 -24.76 -12.00
CA GLN A 17 17.46 -25.40 -13.29
C GLN A 17 18.64 -26.37 -13.19
N ALA A 18 18.51 -27.42 -12.37
CA ALA A 18 19.53 -28.47 -12.26
C ALA A 18 18.97 -29.90 -12.14
N MET A 19 17.71 -30.12 -12.53
CA MET A 19 17.08 -31.44 -12.46
C MET A 19 16.19 -31.69 -13.69
N ASN A 20 16.80 -31.73 -14.89
CA ASN A 20 16.32 -32.55 -16.01
C ASN A 20 17.19 -32.34 -17.27
N SER A 21 18.14 -33.24 -17.48
CA SER A 21 18.73 -33.50 -18.79
C SER A 21 18.98 -34.99 -18.94
N GLY A 22 17.89 -35.76 -18.99
CA GLY A 22 17.89 -37.09 -19.60
C GLY A 22 17.98 -36.96 -21.12
N GLY A 23 19.20 -37.04 -21.66
CA GLY A 23 19.50 -36.98 -23.09
C GLY A 23 20.67 -37.90 -23.43
N ARG A 24 20.32 -39.15 -23.74
CA ARG A 24 21.18 -40.28 -24.12
C ARG A 24 22.11 -39.96 -25.31
N MET A 25 23.42 -40.15 -25.15
CA MET A 25 24.32 -40.65 -26.21
C MET A 25 25.39 -41.53 -25.58
N ALA A 26 25.58 -42.70 -26.17
CA ALA A 26 26.52 -43.72 -25.74
C ALA A 26 27.92 -43.45 -26.29
N SER A 27 28.93 -43.68 -25.46
CA SER A 27 30.25 -44.15 -25.90
C SER A 27 30.82 -45.02 -24.80
N GLN A 28 30.89 -46.31 -25.12
CA GLN A 28 31.63 -47.31 -24.37
C GLN A 28 33.11 -46.92 -24.33
N THR A 29 33.62 -46.71 -23.13
CA THR A 29 34.98 -47.11 -22.72
C THR A 29 34.92 -47.13 -21.21
N GLU A 30 34.66 -48.31 -20.66
CA GLU A 30 35.03 -48.65 -19.29
C GLU A 30 36.54 -48.49 -19.15
N PRO A 31 37.00 -47.77 -18.11
CA PRO A 31 38.11 -48.28 -17.33
C PRO A 31 37.62 -48.47 -15.90
N ASP A 32 37.60 -49.74 -15.53
CA ASP A 32 37.87 -50.22 -14.17
C ASP A 32 37.05 -49.53 -13.06
N ALA A 33 35.89 -50.11 -12.75
CA ALA A 33 35.25 -50.02 -11.44
C ALA A 33 36.15 -50.68 -10.38
N GLY A 34 37.31 -50.07 -10.12
CA GLY A 34 38.17 -50.38 -9.00
C GLY A 34 37.54 -49.82 -7.74
N HIS A 35 36.89 -50.67 -6.94
CA HIS A 35 36.77 -50.41 -5.51
C HIS A 35 38.12 -49.93 -4.98
N ARG A 36 38.22 -48.73 -4.39
CA ARG A 36 39.16 -48.47 -3.28
C ARG A 36 39.02 -47.07 -2.68
N GLY A 37 38.23 -47.00 -1.61
CA GLY A 37 38.71 -46.36 -0.38
C GLY A 37 38.24 -44.95 -0.11
N GLU A 38 36.94 -44.69 0.01
CA GLU A 38 36.47 -43.59 0.86
C GLU A 38 36.48 -44.09 2.31
N GLY A 39 37.62 -43.91 2.97
CA GLY A 39 37.81 -44.26 4.36
C GLY A 39 37.85 -42.99 5.22
N VAL A 40 37.18 -43.03 6.37
CA VAL A 40 37.43 -42.05 7.43
C VAL A 40 38.82 -42.33 8.02
N CYS A 41 39.55 -41.27 8.38
CA CYS A 41 40.82 -41.41 9.06
C CYS A 41 40.71 -42.27 10.33
N GLN A 42 41.36 -43.44 10.34
CA GLN A 42 41.40 -44.35 11.48
C GLN A 42 42.35 -43.86 12.61
N ARG A 43 43.19 -42.84 12.33
CA ARG A 43 44.09 -42.21 13.31
C ARG A 43 43.40 -41.15 14.18
N GLY A 44 42.10 -40.92 13.98
CA GLY A 44 41.26 -40.15 14.90
C GLY A 44 40.92 -38.71 14.50
N CYS A 45 41.31 -38.20 13.33
CA CYS A 45 40.84 -36.87 12.90
C CYS A 45 39.43 -36.87 12.30
N GLY A 46 38.85 -38.04 12.01
CA GLY A 46 37.46 -38.16 11.53
C GLY A 46 37.19 -37.59 10.13
N LEU A 47 38.22 -37.07 9.45
CA LEU A 47 38.09 -36.54 8.09
C LEU A 47 37.99 -37.67 7.06
N LEU A 48 37.23 -37.42 6.00
CA LEU A 48 37.17 -38.27 4.82
C LEU A 48 38.48 -38.11 4.05
N LEU A 49 39.06 -39.24 3.66
CA LEU A 49 40.31 -39.28 2.93
C LEU A 49 40.06 -39.56 1.45
N SER A 50 40.81 -38.85 0.61
CA SER A 50 40.81 -39.11 -0.81
C SER A 50 41.49 -40.46 -1.08
N GLY A 51 41.10 -41.17 -2.14
CA GLY A 51 41.65 -42.50 -2.45
C GLY A 51 43.19 -42.52 -2.58
N GLU A 52 43.81 -41.40 -2.95
CA GLU A 52 45.26 -41.24 -2.96
C GLU A 52 45.90 -41.24 -1.57
N ASP A 53 45.25 -40.66 -0.57
CA ASP A 53 45.74 -40.55 0.81
C ASP A 53 45.65 -41.89 1.54
N LEU A 54 44.67 -42.74 1.18
CA LEU A 54 44.61 -44.14 1.64
C LEU A 54 45.73 -44.98 1.04
N ASN A 55 46.03 -44.78 -0.26
CA ASN A 55 46.95 -45.64 -1.00
C ASN A 55 48.43 -45.24 -0.81
N LYS A 56 48.73 -43.96 -0.54
CA LYS A 56 50.11 -43.43 -0.41
C LYS A 56 50.69 -43.45 1.01
N GLY A 57 49.98 -44.02 1.99
CA GLY A 57 50.53 -44.21 3.34
C GLY A 57 50.30 -43.04 4.31
N GLY A 58 49.16 -42.35 4.19
CA GLY A 58 48.59 -41.54 5.26
C GLY A 58 48.87 -40.04 5.17
N HIS A 59 47.85 -39.26 5.53
CA HIS A 59 47.91 -37.81 5.69
C HIS A 59 48.35 -37.43 7.12
N CYS A 60 48.80 -36.19 7.31
CA CYS A 60 49.02 -35.60 8.62
C CYS A 60 47.69 -35.10 9.19
N CYS A 61 47.17 -35.77 10.23
CA CYS A 61 45.91 -35.38 10.89
C CYS A 61 45.89 -33.91 11.34
N VAL A 62 47.02 -33.40 11.84
CA VAL A 62 47.11 -32.04 12.35
C VAL A 62 46.99 -31.02 11.22
N ASP A 63 47.70 -31.24 10.12
CA ASP A 63 47.64 -30.33 8.98
C ASP A 63 46.28 -30.40 8.30
N ALA A 64 45.70 -31.59 8.14
CA ALA A 64 44.35 -31.75 7.61
C ALA A 64 43.30 -31.02 8.47
N LEU A 65 43.33 -31.20 9.80
CA LEU A 65 42.43 -30.46 10.70
C LEU A 65 42.67 -28.95 10.65
N ARG A 66 43.92 -28.50 10.54
CA ARG A 66 44.24 -27.06 10.37
C ARG A 66 43.63 -26.53 9.08
N THR A 67 43.83 -27.19 7.94
CA THR A 67 43.25 -26.76 6.66
C THR A 67 41.73 -26.68 6.69
N VAL A 68 41.07 -27.65 7.34
CA VAL A 68 39.61 -27.64 7.50
C VAL A 68 39.18 -26.50 8.42
N THR A 69 39.92 -26.24 9.50
CA THR A 69 39.64 -25.14 10.41
C THR A 69 39.79 -23.79 9.70
N ASP A 70 40.89 -23.59 8.99
CA ASP A 70 41.14 -22.37 8.20
C ASP A 70 40.03 -22.15 7.15
N ALA A 71 39.62 -23.21 6.44
CA ALA A 71 38.54 -23.14 5.46
C ALA A 71 37.17 -22.82 6.10
N LEU A 72 36.89 -23.37 7.28
CA LEU A 72 35.66 -23.06 8.04
C LEU A 72 35.68 -21.63 8.57
N GLU A 73 36.82 -21.15 9.05
CA GLU A 73 37.02 -19.77 9.49
C GLU A 73 36.80 -18.79 8.33
N GLU A 74 37.42 -19.04 7.17
CA GLU A 74 37.20 -18.23 5.97
C GLU A 74 35.73 -18.21 5.55
N ARG A 75 35.08 -19.38 5.52
CA ARG A 75 33.66 -19.49 5.20
C ARG A 75 32.80 -18.73 6.21
N SER A 76 33.13 -18.79 7.49
CA SER A 76 32.40 -18.05 8.53
C SER A 76 32.53 -16.55 8.34
N ALA A 77 33.74 -16.05 8.06
CA ALA A 77 34.00 -14.64 7.81
C ALA A 77 33.27 -14.12 6.57
N ALA A 78 33.22 -14.93 5.50
CA ALA A 78 32.47 -14.62 4.29
C ALA A 78 30.97 -14.50 4.57
N LEU A 79 30.39 -15.49 5.25
CA LEU A 79 28.97 -15.48 5.62
C LEU A 79 28.61 -14.30 6.52
N GLU A 80 29.45 -13.98 7.50
CA GLU A 80 29.24 -12.80 8.34
C GLU A 80 29.30 -11.50 7.54
N HIS A 81 30.23 -11.39 6.60
CA HIS A 81 30.33 -10.23 5.72
C HIS A 81 29.08 -10.09 4.85
N GLU A 82 28.62 -11.18 4.22
CA GLU A 82 27.39 -11.22 3.44
C GLU A 82 26.17 -10.83 4.27
N ALA A 83 26.05 -11.36 5.50
CA ALA A 83 24.97 -11.03 6.41
C ALA A 83 24.98 -9.54 6.81
N ARG A 84 26.17 -8.98 7.11
CA ARG A 84 26.32 -7.53 7.39
C ARG A 84 25.89 -6.70 6.18
N MET A 85 26.33 -7.06 4.98
CA MET A 85 25.98 -6.33 3.75
C MET A 85 24.49 -6.45 3.42
N ALA A 86 23.88 -7.62 3.62
CA ALA A 86 22.45 -7.81 3.48
C ALA A 86 21.68 -6.93 4.46
N ARG A 87 22.06 -6.92 5.74
CA ARG A 87 21.44 -6.07 6.77
C ARG A 87 21.50 -4.59 6.40
N LEU A 88 22.63 -4.10 5.89
CA LEU A 88 22.76 -2.71 5.43
C LEU A 88 21.82 -2.39 4.25
N ARG A 89 21.70 -3.28 3.27
CA ARG A 89 20.78 -3.11 2.14
C ARG A 89 19.33 -3.07 2.60
N TRP A 90 18.93 -4.00 3.47
CA TRP A 90 17.57 -4.06 4.01
C TRP A 90 17.24 -2.83 4.86
N ASN A 91 18.16 -2.39 5.72
CA ASN A 91 17.95 -1.20 6.55
C ASN A 91 17.79 0.07 5.70
N ARG A 92 18.61 0.25 4.66
CA ARG A 92 18.43 1.37 3.73
C ARG A 92 17.07 1.34 3.04
N ARG A 93 16.65 0.17 2.56
CA ARG A 93 15.34 0.00 1.92
C ARG A 93 14.20 0.31 2.90
N GLU A 94 14.30 -0.19 4.12
CA GLU A 94 13.35 0.07 5.20
C GLU A 94 13.25 1.57 5.50
N GLN A 95 14.37 2.27 5.65
CA GLN A 95 14.39 3.71 5.88
C GLN A 95 13.69 4.49 4.74
N VAL A 96 13.95 4.13 3.48
CA VAL A 96 13.27 4.76 2.34
C VAL A 96 11.77 4.50 2.37
N LEU A 97 11.35 3.26 2.63
CA LEU A 97 9.94 2.91 2.71
C LEU A 97 9.23 3.63 3.87
N LEU A 98 9.87 3.71 5.03
CA LEU A 98 9.35 4.46 6.18
C LEU A 98 9.18 5.95 5.86
N ALA A 99 10.15 6.56 5.18
CA ALA A 99 10.05 7.94 4.72
C ALA A 99 8.86 8.13 3.76
N GLN A 100 8.70 7.24 2.78
CA GLN A 100 7.57 7.28 1.83
C GLN A 100 6.21 7.15 2.54
N VAL A 101 6.08 6.20 3.48
CA VAL A 101 4.85 6.02 4.26
C VAL A 101 4.54 7.27 5.08
N SER A 102 5.55 7.87 5.72
CA SER A 102 5.38 9.11 6.48
C SER A 102 4.93 10.28 5.59
N THR A 103 5.53 10.43 4.40
CA THR A 103 5.11 11.44 3.43
C THR A 103 3.66 11.25 3.01
N LEU A 104 3.26 10.03 2.63
CA LEU A 104 1.88 9.74 2.23
C LEU A 104 0.87 9.98 3.38
N GLN A 105 1.25 9.65 4.61
CA GLN A 105 0.42 9.91 5.77
C GLN A 105 0.21 11.42 5.99
N ASN A 106 1.28 12.21 5.88
CA ASN A 106 1.20 13.67 5.98
C ASN A 106 0.35 14.28 4.85
N GLU A 107 0.51 13.79 3.63
CA GLU A 107 -0.30 14.21 2.48
C GLU A 107 -1.79 13.91 2.70
N ALA A 108 -2.11 12.71 3.18
CA ALA A 108 -3.48 12.31 3.49
C ALA A 108 -4.09 13.20 4.59
N GLN A 109 -3.34 13.51 5.65
CA GLN A 109 -3.77 14.41 6.72
C GLN A 109 -4.03 15.83 6.19
N LEU A 110 -3.11 16.39 5.39
CA LEU A 110 -3.29 17.69 4.78
C LEU A 110 -4.49 17.73 3.82
N ALA A 111 -4.71 16.66 3.05
CA ALA A 111 -5.88 16.53 2.19
C ALA A 111 -7.18 16.51 3.01
N ALA A 112 -7.23 15.73 4.09
CA ALA A 112 -8.39 15.68 4.98
C ALA A 112 -8.73 17.06 5.56
N LEU A 113 -7.74 17.81 6.05
CA LEU A 113 -7.93 19.17 6.55
C LEU A 113 -8.43 20.14 5.47
N LYS A 114 -7.92 20.03 4.24
CA LYS A 114 -8.40 20.83 3.10
C LYS A 114 -9.87 20.53 2.78
N TYR A 115 -10.26 19.26 2.78
CA TYR A 115 -11.66 18.87 2.56
C TYR A 115 -12.58 19.35 3.68
N GLN A 116 -12.16 19.22 4.94
CA GLN A 116 -12.92 19.75 6.09
C GLN A 116 -13.15 21.26 5.97
N ARG A 117 -12.11 22.02 5.58
CA ARG A 117 -12.25 23.47 5.35
C ARG A 117 -13.22 23.79 4.22
N ARG A 118 -13.12 23.10 3.08
CA ARG A 118 -14.04 23.30 1.94
C ARG A 118 -15.48 22.95 2.32
N LEU A 119 -15.67 21.85 3.04
CA LEU A 119 -16.99 21.46 3.54
C LEU A 119 -17.59 22.53 4.44
N HIS A 120 -16.80 23.06 5.38
CA HIS A 120 -17.24 24.15 6.24
C HIS A 120 -17.64 25.40 5.44
N GLN A 121 -16.84 25.79 4.44
CA GLN A 121 -17.17 26.91 3.55
C GLN A 121 -18.48 26.67 2.78
N TYR A 122 -18.69 25.47 2.24
CA TYR A 122 -19.95 25.14 1.57
C TYR A 122 -21.14 25.16 2.52
N MET A 123 -20.99 24.66 3.74
CA MET A 123 -22.07 24.74 4.75
C MET A 123 -22.44 26.19 5.06
N LEU A 124 -21.47 27.07 5.25
CA LEU A 124 -21.75 28.50 5.47
C LEU A 124 -22.46 29.14 4.27
N HIS A 125 -22.04 28.81 3.05
CA HIS A 125 -22.66 29.33 1.83
C HIS A 125 -24.11 28.83 1.67
N ILE A 126 -24.35 27.54 1.91
CA ILE A 126 -25.70 26.95 1.90
C ILE A 126 -26.59 27.62 2.95
N ASN A 127 -26.08 27.82 4.17
CA ASN A 127 -26.83 28.49 5.23
C ASN A 127 -27.17 29.94 4.86
N SER A 128 -26.23 30.68 4.26
CA SER A 128 -26.49 32.04 3.80
C SER A 128 -27.58 32.10 2.72
N ILE A 129 -27.55 31.18 1.74
CA ILE A 129 -28.61 31.07 0.73
C ILE A 129 -29.94 30.71 1.39
N ALA A 130 -29.95 29.76 2.33
CA ALA A 130 -31.16 29.36 3.04
C ALA A 130 -31.77 30.54 3.81
N GLU A 131 -30.97 31.34 4.51
CA GLU A 131 -31.41 32.55 5.20
C GLU A 131 -31.97 33.60 4.23
N GLN A 132 -31.32 33.81 3.09
CA GLN A 132 -31.83 34.72 2.05
C GLN A 132 -33.19 34.26 1.55
N VAL A 133 -33.33 32.98 1.17
CA VAL A 133 -34.59 32.40 0.70
C VAL A 133 -35.69 32.54 1.76
N ILE A 134 -35.41 32.22 3.02
CA ILE A 134 -36.36 32.40 4.13
C ILE A 134 -36.75 33.88 4.29
N GLY A 135 -35.79 34.79 4.15
CA GLY A 135 -36.02 36.24 4.19
C GLY A 135 -36.95 36.72 3.08
N TYR A 136 -36.79 36.23 1.85
CA TYR A 136 -37.67 36.53 0.74
C TYR A 136 -39.11 36.07 1.01
N TYR A 137 -39.31 34.81 1.41
CA TYR A 137 -40.65 34.29 1.74
C TYR A 137 -41.35 35.11 2.84
N LYS A 138 -40.62 35.51 3.89
CA LYS A 138 -41.18 36.34 4.97
C LYS A 138 -41.54 37.75 4.51
N SER A 139 -40.76 38.32 3.59
CA SER A 139 -41.01 39.65 3.02
C SER A 139 -42.25 39.62 2.13
N ASP A 140 -42.37 38.64 1.23
CA ASP A 140 -43.53 38.46 0.36
C ASP A 140 -44.84 38.23 1.15
N LEU A 141 -44.77 37.44 2.23
CA LEU A 141 -45.89 37.23 3.15
C LEU A 141 -46.32 38.53 3.86
N ARG A 142 -45.38 39.41 4.24
CA ARG A 142 -45.72 40.71 4.83
C ARG A 142 -46.31 41.66 3.80
N THR A 143 -45.71 41.76 2.60
CA THR A 143 -46.22 42.64 1.54
C THR A 143 -47.62 42.23 1.10
N THR A 144 -47.91 40.92 0.99
CA THR A 144 -49.26 40.43 0.69
C THR A 144 -50.26 40.72 1.81
N ALA A 145 -49.86 40.58 3.09
CA ALA A 145 -50.69 40.94 4.24
C ALA A 145 -50.97 42.46 4.32
N ASP A 146 -49.98 43.30 4.04
CA ASP A 146 -50.09 44.76 4.05
C ASP A 146 -51.02 45.25 2.92
N ILE A 147 -50.91 44.67 1.72
CA ILE A 147 -51.81 44.95 0.58
C ILE A 147 -53.25 44.53 0.93
N GLN A 148 -53.45 43.37 1.57
CA GLN A 148 -54.77 42.89 1.98
C GLN A 148 -55.41 43.74 3.09
N SER A 149 -54.59 44.32 3.97
CA SER A 149 -55.00 45.29 5.00
C SER A 149 -55.49 46.62 4.37
N HIS A 150 -54.78 47.14 3.38
CA HIS A 150 -55.18 48.37 2.69
C HIS A 150 -56.49 48.20 1.91
N ILE A 151 -56.70 47.06 1.24
CA ILE A 151 -57.95 46.75 0.54
C ILE A 151 -59.13 46.62 1.52
N SER A 152 -58.88 46.08 2.73
CA SER A 152 -59.93 45.93 3.76
C SER A 152 -60.27 47.25 4.46
N GLY A 153 -59.34 48.20 4.58
CA GLY A 153 -59.58 49.53 5.15
C GLY A 153 -60.21 50.53 4.19
N GLU A 154 -59.96 50.39 2.89
CA GLU A 154 -60.54 51.26 1.85
C GLU A 154 -61.99 50.88 1.51
N ALA A 155 -62.42 49.66 1.83
CA ALA A 155 -63.79 49.19 1.68
C ALA A 155 -64.78 49.73 2.75
N THR A 156 -64.32 50.47 3.76
CA THR A 156 -65.18 51.01 4.85
C THR A 156 -65.52 52.50 4.74
N CYS A 157 -65.13 53.19 3.67
CA CYS A 157 -65.42 54.62 3.47
C CYS A 157 -66.21 54.87 2.17
N ALA A 158 -67.34 54.19 2.00
CA ALA A 158 -68.32 54.52 0.97
C ALA A 158 -69.74 54.44 1.56
N ASP A 159 -70.03 55.30 2.53
CA ASP A 159 -71.40 55.68 2.85
C ASP A 159 -71.47 57.21 2.95
N GLY A 160 -71.96 57.81 1.87
CA GLY A 160 -72.39 59.21 1.80
C GLY A 160 -73.86 59.25 1.39
N GLU A 161 -74.73 59.49 2.36
CA GLU A 161 -76.11 60.01 2.25
C GLU A 161 -76.16 61.42 1.58
N PRO A 162 -77.33 62.07 1.28
CA PRO A 162 -78.76 61.71 1.48
C PRO A 162 -79.74 62.04 0.31
N GLN A 163 -80.97 61.51 0.46
CA GLN A 163 -82.33 61.96 0.06
C GLN A 163 -82.56 63.00 -1.07
N GLU A 164 -83.42 62.65 -2.04
CA GLU A 164 -84.26 63.61 -2.79
C GLU A 164 -85.74 63.21 -2.73
N GLN A 165 -86.58 64.20 -2.40
CA GLN A 165 -88.01 64.11 -2.10
C GLN A 165 -88.85 63.91 -3.36
N VAL A 166 -89.85 63.02 -3.30
CA VAL A 166 -91.00 63.06 -4.23
C VAL A 166 -92.29 63.11 -3.41
N LYS A 167 -92.96 64.24 -3.54
CA LYS A 167 -94.29 64.58 -3.04
C LYS A 167 -95.34 64.08 -4.03
N ALA A 168 -96.42 63.46 -3.54
CA ALA A 168 -97.63 63.23 -4.34
C ALA A 168 -98.89 63.44 -3.47
N PRO A 169 -100.01 63.88 -4.06
CA PRO A 169 -101.13 64.50 -3.35
C PRO A 169 -102.31 63.54 -3.10
N GLU A 170 -102.98 63.69 -1.96
CA GLU A 170 -104.40 64.06 -1.75
C GLU A 170 -104.79 63.82 -0.28
#